data_AF-A0A8D8ZBU0-F1
#
_entry.id   AF-A0A8D8ZBU0-F1
#
_cell.length_a   1.000
_cell.length_b   1.000
_cell.length_c   1.000
_cell.angle_alpha   90.00
_cell.angle_beta   90.00
_cell.angle_gamma   90.00
#
_symmetry.space_group_name_H-M   'P 1'
#
loop_
_entity.id
_entity.type
_entity.pdbx_description
1 polymer ?
#
loop_
_entity_poly.entity_id
_entity_poly.type
_entity_poly.pdbx_seq_one_letter_code
_entity_poly.pdbx_strand_id
1 'polypeptide(L)'
;MGEGGGSSKNFNSMSDFMKDFLAGGVSAAVAKTATAPIERVKLILQVQHINKQIPEDQRYKGIIDCFVRIPKEQGVMSFWRGNLANVIRYFPTQALNFAFKD
;
A
#
# COMPACT_ATOMS: atom_id res chain seq x y z
N MET A 1 -29.70 13.70 -46.79
CA MET A 1 -30.83 13.51 -45.85
C MET A 1 -30.31 12.68 -44.68
N GLY A 2 -30.11 13.30 -43.52
CA GLY A 2 -30.01 12.63 -42.21
C GLY A 2 -28.64 12.12 -41.76
N GLU A 3 -27.86 12.99 -41.10
CA GLU A 3 -26.82 12.63 -40.13
C GLU A 3 -27.41 11.94 -38.89
N GLY A 4 -26.62 11.13 -38.17
CA GLY A 4 -26.91 10.82 -36.76
C GLY A 4 -26.51 9.43 -36.27
N GLY A 5 -25.22 9.13 -36.18
CA GLY A 5 -24.73 7.84 -35.64
C GLY A 5 -23.46 7.94 -34.79
N GLY A 6 -23.16 9.11 -34.21
CA GLY A 6 -21.85 9.43 -33.62
C GLY A 6 -21.74 9.51 -32.09
N SER A 7 -22.82 9.37 -31.31
CA SER A 7 -22.80 9.75 -29.88
C SER A 7 -22.69 8.61 -28.85
N SER A 8 -22.93 7.34 -29.20
CA SER A 8 -22.99 6.25 -28.19
C SER A 8 -21.66 5.54 -27.89
N LYS A 9 -20.55 5.86 -28.57
CA LYS A 9 -19.27 5.15 -28.38
C LYS A 9 -18.44 5.68 -27.19
N ASN A 10 -18.66 6.92 -26.77
CA ASN A 10 -17.82 7.58 -25.76
C ASN A 10 -18.28 7.32 -24.31
N PHE A 11 -19.59 7.15 -24.07
CA PHE A 11 -20.12 6.92 -22.72
C PHE A 11 -19.76 5.53 -22.17
N ASN A 12 -19.82 4.49 -23.00
CA ASN A 12 -19.34 3.16 -22.63
C ASN A 12 -17.83 3.14 -22.41
N SER A 13 -17.06 3.83 -23.25
CA SER A 13 -15.60 3.88 -23.11
C SER A 13 -15.13 4.47 -21.76
N MET A 14 -15.81 5.52 -21.26
CA MET A 14 -15.48 6.10 -19.95
C MET A 14 -15.89 5.17 -18.80
N SER A 15 -17.09 4.56 -18.89
CA SER A 15 -17.56 3.61 -17.88
C SER A 15 -16.68 2.36 -17.81
N ASP A 16 -16.27 1.83 -18.95
CA ASP A 16 -15.42 0.65 -19.05
C ASP A 16 -13.99 0.96 -18.62
N PHE A 17 -13.45 2.13 -18.98
CA PHE A 17 -12.17 2.60 -18.43
C PHE A 17 -12.22 2.73 -16.89
N MET A 18 -13.29 3.28 -16.33
CA MET A 18 -13.46 3.40 -14.87
C MET A 18 -13.54 2.02 -14.21
N LYS A 19 -14.25 1.04 -14.82
CA LYS A 19 -14.30 -0.33 -14.31
C LYS A 19 -12.93 -0.99 -14.35
N ASP A 20 -12.19 -0.87 -15.45
CA ASP A 20 -10.84 -1.44 -15.58
C ASP A 20 -9.86 -0.77 -14.63
N PHE A 21 -9.98 0.55 -14.44
CA PHE A 21 -9.18 1.30 -13.47
C PHE A 21 -9.45 0.87 -12.03
N LEU A 22 -10.73 0.71 -11.64
CA LEU A 22 -11.11 0.24 -10.31
C LEU A 22 -10.71 -1.22 -10.10
N ALA A 23 -10.94 -2.09 -11.08
CA ALA A 23 -10.54 -3.49 -11.03
C ALA A 23 -9.02 -3.63 -10.93
N GLY A 24 -8.26 -2.86 -11.72
CA GLY A 24 -6.81 -2.78 -11.66
C GLY A 24 -6.32 -2.23 -10.32
N GLY A 25 -6.96 -1.18 -9.80
CA GLY A 25 -6.64 -0.59 -8.50
C GLY A 25 -6.87 -1.54 -7.32
N VAL A 26 -8.01 -2.24 -7.30
CA VAL A 26 -8.34 -3.24 -6.28
C VAL A 26 -7.40 -4.43 -6.38
N SER A 27 -7.15 -4.94 -7.59
CA SER A 27 -6.20 -6.04 -7.83
C SER A 27 -4.79 -5.67 -7.34
N ALA A 28 -4.31 -4.47 -7.66
CA ALA A 28 -3.02 -3.97 -7.19
C ALA A 28 -2.97 -3.80 -5.67
N ALA A 29 -4.05 -3.34 -5.04
CA ALA A 29 -4.14 -3.20 -3.59
C ALA A 29 -4.09 -4.56 -2.88
N VAL A 30 -4.84 -5.54 -3.38
CA VAL A 30 -4.82 -6.92 -2.87
C VAL A 30 -3.43 -7.54 -3.06
N ALA A 31 -2.84 -7.40 -4.24
CA ALA A 31 -1.49 -7.90 -4.53
C ALA A 31 -0.45 -7.29 -3.57
N LYS A 32 -0.45 -5.96 -3.39
CA LYS A 32 0.45 -5.29 -2.44
C LYS A 32 0.23 -5.72 -1.00
N THR A 33 -1.02 -6.00 -0.62
CA THR A 33 -1.35 -6.45 0.74
C THR A 33 -0.81 -7.87 0.97
N ALA A 34 -0.90 -8.74 -0.03
CA ALA A 34 -0.36 -10.09 0.02
C ALA A 34 1.18 -10.09 0.01
N THR A 35 1.83 -9.18 -0.71
CA THR A 35 3.31 -9.09 -0.77
C THR A 35 3.94 -8.28 0.36
N ALA A 36 3.17 -7.43 1.05
CA ALA A 36 3.66 -6.55 2.12
C ALA A 36 4.48 -7.27 3.23
N PRO A 37 4.10 -8.47 3.71
CA PRO A 37 4.90 -9.17 4.72
C PRO A 37 6.28 -9.59 4.21
N ILE A 38 6.38 -10.08 2.98
CA ILE A 38 7.64 -10.53 2.36
C ILE A 38 8.55 -9.35 2.09
N GLU A 39 8.02 -8.27 1.53
CA GLU A 39 8.79 -7.04 1.30
C GLU A 39 9.32 -6.46 2.62
N ARG A 40 8.51 -6.49 3.68
CA ARG A 40 8.93 -6.01 5.01
C ARG A 40 10.05 -6.86 5.61
N VAL A 41 9.98 -8.19 5.50
CA VAL A 41 11.06 -9.07 5.97
C VAL A 41 12.35 -8.84 5.18
N LYS A 42 12.26 -8.71 3.85
CA LYS A 42 13.41 -8.40 3.01
C LYS A 42 14.07 -7.08 3.41
N LEU A 43 13.27 -6.02 3.60
CA LEU A 43 13.77 -4.72 4.02
C LEU A 43 14.45 -4.78 5.38
N ILE A 44 13.83 -5.42 6.38
CA ILE A 44 14.41 -5.57 7.72
C ILE A 44 15.76 -6.31 7.65
N LEU A 45 15.85 -7.41 6.90
CA LEU A 45 17.10 -8.16 6.73
C LEU A 45 18.19 -7.35 6.02
N GLN A 46 17.82 -6.50 5.06
CA GLN A 46 18.76 -5.61 4.37
C GLN A 46 19.26 -4.49 5.28
N VAL A 47 18.37 -3.84 6.04
CA VAL A 47 18.72 -2.64 6.81
C VAL A 47 19.13 -2.91 8.26
N GLN A 48 18.97 -4.14 8.78
CA GLN A 48 19.31 -4.48 10.18
C GLN A 48 20.79 -4.23 10.54
N HIS A 49 21.70 -4.24 9.57
CA HIS A 49 23.11 -3.95 9.79
C HIS A 49 23.37 -2.46 10.02
N ILE A 50 22.47 -1.60 9.53
CA ILE A 50 22.57 -0.14 9.56
C ILE A 50 21.67 0.45 10.66
N ASN A 51 20.68 -0.33 11.12
CA ASN A 51 19.70 0.10 12.11
C ASN A 51 20.27 0.02 13.53
N LYS A 52 20.60 1.18 14.11
CA LYS A 52 21.12 1.30 15.50
C LYS A 52 20.15 0.81 16.58
N GLN A 53 18.88 0.60 16.26
CA GLN A 53 17.88 0.08 17.20
C GLN A 53 17.91 -1.44 17.32
N ILE A 54 18.59 -2.16 16.42
CA ILE A 54 18.75 -3.62 16.47
C ILE A 54 20.18 -3.92 16.92
N PRO A 55 20.40 -4.27 18.20
CA PRO A 55 21.73 -4.65 18.66
C PRO A 55 22.18 -5.94 17.97
N GLU A 56 23.51 -6.12 17.79
CA GLU A 56 24.05 -7.19 16.94
C GLU A 56 23.62 -8.60 17.37
N ASP A 57 23.41 -8.80 18.67
CA ASP A 57 22.94 -10.03 19.32
C ASP A 57 21.47 -10.35 19.02
N GLN A 58 20.68 -9.36 18.63
CA GLN A 58 19.25 -9.52 18.33
C GLN A 58 18.94 -9.52 16.82
N ARG A 59 19.96 -9.46 15.95
CA ARG A 59 19.78 -9.54 14.50
C ARG A 59 19.06 -10.82 14.08
N TYR A 60 18.24 -10.70 13.04
CA TYR A 60 17.45 -11.80 12.51
C TYR A 60 18.35 -12.73 11.71
N LYS A 61 18.31 -14.03 12.03
CA LYS A 61 19.19 -15.04 11.43
C LYS A 61 18.77 -15.43 10.01
N GLY A 62 17.55 -15.07 9.60
CA GLY A 62 17.04 -15.34 8.25
C GLY A 62 15.58 -14.94 8.08
N ILE A 63 15.02 -15.25 6.91
CA ILE A 63 13.65 -14.88 6.52
C ILE A 63 12.62 -15.50 7.48
N ILE A 64 12.75 -16.80 7.77
CA ILE A 64 11.81 -17.52 8.64
C ILE A 64 11.87 -17.01 10.08
N ASP A 65 13.08 -16.75 10.59
CA ASP A 65 13.29 -16.18 11.93
C ASP A 65 12.60 -14.82 12.06
N CYS A 66 12.73 -13.97 11.03
CA CYS A 66 12.06 -12.68 10.95
C CYS A 66 10.54 -12.81 10.92
N PHE A 67 9.99 -13.72 10.10
CA PHE A 67 8.55 -13.98 10.02
C PHE A 67 7.93 -14.47 11.33
N VAL A 68 8.68 -15.22 12.14
CA VAL A 68 8.19 -15.78 13.41
C VAL A 68 8.38 -14.77 14.56
N ARG A 69 9.52 -14.07 14.61
CA ARG A 69 9.84 -13.14 15.69
C ARG A 69 9.09 -11.82 15.59
N ILE A 70 8.93 -11.24 14.39
CA ILE A 70 8.20 -9.96 14.21
C ILE A 70 6.78 -9.99 14.83
N PRO A 71 5.91 -10.96 14.51
CA PRO A 71 4.58 -10.99 15.08
C PRO A 71 4.57 -11.35 16.58
N LYS A 72 5.58 -12.08 17.08
CA LYS A 72 5.72 -12.39 18.51
C LYS A 72 6.20 -11.20 19.34
N GLU A 73 7.14 -10.41 18.80
CA GLU A 73 7.75 -9.28 19.50
C GLU A 73 6.92 -7.99 19.37
N GLN A 74 6.30 -7.77 18.20
CA GLN A 74 5.58 -6.53 17.92
C GLN A 74 4.08 -6.73 17.61
N GLY A 75 3.61 -7.96 17.43
CA GLY A 75 2.24 -8.26 17.01
C GLY A 75 2.06 -8.35 15.49
N VAL A 76 1.08 -9.15 15.03
CA VAL A 76 0.81 -9.39 13.59
C VAL A 76 0.43 -8.10 12.85
N MET A 77 -0.26 -7.18 13.53
CA MET A 77 -0.57 -5.84 13.01
C MET A 77 0.68 -5.00 12.75
N SER A 78 1.83 -5.37 13.31
CA SER A 78 3.06 -4.64 13.06
C SER A 78 3.52 -4.74 11.61
N PHE A 79 3.14 -5.78 10.87
CA PHE A 79 3.38 -5.82 9.42
C PHE A 79 2.77 -4.62 8.66
N TRP A 80 1.71 -4.03 9.22
CA TRP A 80 1.07 -2.81 8.71
C TRP A 80 1.32 -1.57 9.58
N ARG A 81 2.15 -1.66 10.65
CA ARG A 81 2.57 -0.49 11.44
C ARG A 81 3.39 0.44 10.55
N GLY A 82 2.88 1.66 10.37
CA GLY A 82 3.39 2.67 9.45
C GLY A 82 2.34 3.11 8.41
N ASN A 83 1.45 2.21 7.98
CA ASN A 83 0.36 2.55 7.05
C ASN A 83 -0.74 3.36 7.75
N LEU A 84 -1.16 2.94 8.95
CA LEU A 84 -2.18 3.66 9.73
C LEU A 84 -1.70 5.06 10.17
N ALA A 85 -0.45 5.19 10.61
CA ALA A 85 0.14 6.48 10.99
C ALA A 85 0.28 7.44 9.80
N ASN A 86 0.63 6.92 8.61
CA ASN A 86 0.64 7.71 7.38
C ASN A 86 -0.77 8.13 6.96
N VAL A 87 -1.78 7.26 7.07
CA VAL A 87 -3.18 7.60 6.78
C VAL A 87 -3.70 8.67 7.74
N ILE A 88 -3.47 8.52 9.05
CA ILE A 88 -3.87 9.50 10.06
C ILE A 88 -3.15 10.85 9.85
N ARG A 89 -1.90 10.85 9.37
CA ARG A 89 -1.17 12.09 9.06
C ARG A 89 -1.63 12.74 7.75
N TYR A 90 -1.94 11.94 6.73
CA TYR A 90 -2.41 12.47 5.44
C TYR A 90 -3.82 13.03 5.50
N PHE A 91 -4.66 12.49 6.38
CA PHE A 91 -6.04 12.93 6.57
C PHE A 91 -6.17 14.44 6.87
N PRO A 92 -5.45 15.01 7.86
CA PRO A 92 -5.49 16.45 8.11
C PRO A 92 -4.85 17.27 6.99
N THR A 93 -3.80 16.77 6.32
CA THR A 93 -3.18 17.52 5.21
C THR A 93 -4.09 17.61 3.99
N GLN A 94 -4.82 16.54 3.65
CA GLN A 94 -5.81 16.55 2.58
C GLN A 94 -7.07 17.33 2.98
N ALA A 95 -7.52 17.21 4.24
CA ALA A 95 -8.65 17.97 4.74
C ALA A 95 -8.37 19.49 4.75
N LEU A 96 -7.16 19.90 5.16
CA LEU A 96 -6.75 21.31 5.13
C LEU A 96 -6.55 21.80 3.69
N ASN A 97 -5.92 21.01 2.81
CA ASN A 97 -5.82 21.39 1.40
C ASN A 97 -7.19 21.52 0.73
N PHE A 98 -8.17 20.69 1.08
CA PHE A 98 -9.53 20.84 0.56
C PHE A 98 -10.23 22.06 1.18
N ALA A 99 -10.05 22.30 2.48
CA ALA A 99 -10.67 23.43 3.19
C ALA A 99 -10.08 24.81 2.83
N PHE A 100 -8.84 24.87 2.32
CA PHE A 100 -8.16 26.13 1.96
C PHE A 100 -7.92 26.29 0.46
N LYS A 101 -8.30 25.31 -0.37
CA LYS A 101 -8.16 25.37 -1.85
C LYS A 101 -9.51 25.48 -2.57
N ASP A 102 -10.55 25.91 -1.85
CA ASP A 102 -11.71 26.59 -2.42
C ASP A 102 -11.50 28.12 -2.34
#